data_AF-A0A8J3DDL0-F1
#
_entry.id   AF-A0A8J3DDL0-F1
#
_cell.length_a   1.000
_cell.length_b   1.000
_cell.length_c   1.000
_cell.angle_alpha   90.00
_cell.angle_beta   90.00
_cell.angle_gamma   90.00
#
_symmetry.space_group_name_H-M   'P 1'
#
loop_
_entity.id
_entity.type
_entity.pdbx_description
1 polymer ?
#
loop_
_entity_poly.entity_id
_entity_poly.type
_entity_poly.pdbx_seq_one_letter_code
_entity_poly.pdbx_strand_id
1 'polypeptide(L)'
;MEVTGKIAHILPTVEGQGKNGPWKKQQVVVEYGDKYPKMACFTLWGDLILEDEGLAGETVEVSFDLESRENNGRWFTDAKAWKFKVL
;
A
#
# COMPACT_ATOMS: atom_id res chain seq x y z
N MET A 1 -8.07 2.01 -9.91
CA MET A 1 -9.09 2.30 -8.86
C MET A 1 -8.54 3.39 -7.95
N GLU A 2 -9.37 4.06 -7.14
CA GLU A 2 -8.96 5.15 -6.25
C GLU A 2 -9.65 5.08 -4.89
N VAL A 3 -8.92 5.42 -3.81
CA VAL A 3 -9.42 5.54 -2.44
C VAL A 3 -8.79 6.76 -1.78
N THR A 4 -9.61 7.56 -1.09
CA THR A 4 -9.14 8.64 -0.21
C THR A 4 -9.38 8.25 1.24
N GLY A 5 -8.40 8.46 2.10
CA GLY A 5 -8.51 8.13 3.51
C GLY A 5 -7.32 8.60 4.33
N LYS A 6 -7.28 8.23 5.61
CA LYS A 6 -6.24 8.62 6.56
C LYS A 6 -5.24 7.49 6.74
N ILE A 7 -3.93 7.77 6.73
CA ILE A 7 -2.90 6.77 7.04
C ILE A 7 -3.08 6.32 8.49
N ALA A 8 -3.38 5.04 8.69
CA ALA A 8 -3.48 4.42 10.00
C ALA A 8 -2.14 3.81 10.43
N HIS A 9 -1.47 3.08 9.53
CA HIS A 9 -0.19 2.44 9.81
C HIS A 9 0.73 2.46 8.59
N ILE A 10 2.01 2.74 8.83
CA ILE A 10 3.08 2.52 7.86
C ILE A 10 3.86 1.32 8.36
N LEU A 11 3.86 0.23 7.59
CA LEU A 11 4.57 -0.99 7.97
C LEU A 11 6.06 -0.88 7.58
N PRO A 12 6.94 -1.64 8.26
CA PRO A 12 8.36 -1.66 7.92
C PRO A 12 8.58 -2.01 6.45
N THR A 13 9.58 -1.36 5.86
CA THR A 13 9.96 -1.67 4.48
C THR A 13 10.57 -3.08 4.42
N VAL A 14 10.16 -3.84 3.40
CA VAL A 14 10.76 -5.14 3.06
C VAL A 14 11.53 -5.00 1.75
N GLU A 15 12.75 -5.52 1.73
CA GLU A 15 13.63 -5.51 0.57
C GLU A 15 14.21 -6.90 0.30
N GLY A 16 14.72 -7.10 -0.91
CA GLY A 16 15.36 -8.35 -1.29
C GLY A 16 15.98 -8.30 -2.68
N GLN A 17 16.50 -9.45 -3.10
CA GLN A 17 17.12 -9.62 -4.41
C GLN A 17 16.27 -10.56 -5.26
N GLY A 18 15.82 -10.08 -6.42
CA GLY A 18 15.03 -10.84 -7.38
C GLY A 18 15.78 -11.12 -8.67
N LYS A 19 15.19 -11.92 -9.56
CA LYS A 19 15.74 -12.20 -10.90
C LYS A 19 16.00 -10.93 -11.73
N ASN A 20 15.23 -9.87 -11.48
CA ASN A 20 15.32 -8.59 -12.18
C ASN A 20 16.09 -7.51 -11.40
N GLY A 21 16.84 -7.89 -10.34
CA GLY A 21 17.59 -6.98 -9.50
C GLY A 21 16.99 -6.77 -8.10
N PRO A 22 17.53 -5.82 -7.33
CA PRO A 22 17.03 -5.50 -6.00
C PRO A 22 15.60 -4.96 -6.11
N TRP A 23 14.77 -5.32 -5.13
CA TRP A 23 13.44 -4.77 -4.99
C TRP A 23 13.22 -4.32 -3.56
N LYS A 24 12.39 -3.28 -3.42
CA LYS A 24 11.96 -2.72 -2.14
C LYS A 24 10.45 -2.51 -2.23
N LYS A 25 9.73 -2.84 -1.16
CA LYS A 25 8.29 -2.58 -1.03
C LYS A 25 7.94 -2.19 0.39
N GLN A 26 6.89 -1.42 0.54
CA GLN A 26 6.33 -1.03 1.82
C GLN A 26 4.82 -1.20 1.78
N GLN A 27 4.22 -1.48 2.94
CA GLN A 27 2.78 -1.59 3.05
C GLN A 27 2.24 -0.48 3.93
N VAL A 28 1.15 0.14 3.49
CA VAL A 28 0.49 1.25 4.21
C VAL A 28 -0.97 0.90 4.39
N VAL A 29 -1.44 0.97 5.63
CA VAL A 29 -2.84 0.78 5.99
C VAL A 29 -3.52 2.14 6.03
N VAL A 30 -4.61 2.28 5.28
CA VAL A 30 -5.41 3.50 5.20
C VAL A 30 -6.81 3.20 5.73
N GLU A 31 -7.26 4.04 6.66
CA GLU A 31 -8.65 4.10 7.12
C GLU A 31 -9.47 4.96 6.15
N TYR A 32 -10.58 4.47 5.64
CA TYR A 32 -11.40 5.18 4.66
C TYR A 32 -12.90 4.92 4.83
N GLY A 33 -13.72 5.82 4.30
CA GLY A 33 -15.19 5.82 4.42
C GLY A 33 -15.69 6.62 5.63
N ASP A 34 -16.99 6.87 5.68
CA ASP A 34 -17.57 7.80 6.66
C ASP A 34 -18.15 7.08 7.90
N LYS A 35 -19.37 6.55 7.77
CA LYS A 35 -20.16 6.03 8.90
C LYS A 35 -19.61 4.72 9.48
N TYR A 36 -18.91 3.94 8.67
CA TYR A 36 -18.32 2.66 9.03
C TYR A 36 -16.94 2.56 8.39
N PRO A 37 -15.92 3.21 8.99
CA PRO A 37 -14.59 3.25 8.41
C PRO A 37 -14.03 1.83 8.28
N LYS A 38 -13.31 1.61 7.17
CA LYS A 38 -12.65 0.35 6.86
C LYS A 38 -11.16 0.58 6.75
N MET A 39 -10.40 -0.46 7.04
CA MET A 39 -8.95 -0.47 6.82
C MET A 39 -8.65 -1.21 5.51
N ALA A 40 -7.89 -0.59 4.62
CA ALA A 40 -7.32 -1.24 3.45
C ALA A 40 -5.80 -1.14 3.50
N CYS A 41 -5.12 -2.23 3.17
CA CYS A 41 -3.66 -2.28 3.09
C CYS A 41 -3.25 -2.17 1.62
N PHE A 42 -2.39 -1.20 1.32
CA PHE A 42 -1.85 -0.94 -0.01
C PHE A 42 -0.36 -1.27 -0.05
N THR A 43 0.08 -1.91 -1.13
CA THR A 43 1.49 -2.21 -1.36
C THR A 43 2.11 -1.17 -2.28
N LEU A 44 3.12 -0.47 -1.78
CA LEU A 44 3.90 0.56 -2.46
C LEU A 44 5.24 -0.05 -2.88
N TRP A 45 5.67 0.22 -4.11
CA TRP A 45 6.89 -0.35 -4.69
C TRP A 45 7.85 0.75 -5.13
N GLY A 46 9.15 0.49 -5.00
CA GLY A 46 10.21 1.36 -5.52
C GLY A 46 10.08 2.79 -4.99
N ASP A 47 10.01 3.75 -5.91
CA ASP A 47 10.02 5.19 -5.61
C ASP A 47 8.75 5.69 -4.90
N LEU A 48 7.70 4.88 -4.80
CA LEU A 48 6.48 5.22 -4.05
C LEU A 48 6.64 5.03 -2.54
N ILE A 49 7.68 4.33 -2.10
CA ILE A 49 7.90 4.02 -0.68
C ILE A 49 8.07 5.30 0.12
N LEU A 50 7.48 5.34 1.32
CA LEU A 50 7.53 6.49 2.19
C LEU A 50 8.85 6.48 2.98
N GLU A 51 9.64 7.54 2.82
CA GLU A 51 10.91 7.71 3.54
C GLU A 51 10.70 8.17 5.00
N ASP A 52 9.54 8.76 5.31
CA ASP A 52 9.21 9.34 6.62
C ASP A 52 8.06 8.57 7.30
N GLU A 53 8.32 8.10 8.51
CA GLU A 53 7.31 7.45 9.38
C GLU A 53 6.33 8.47 9.99
N GLY A 54 6.63 9.76 9.94
CA GLY A 54 5.84 10.87 10.46
C GLY A 54 4.53 11.17 9.71
N LEU A 55 4.24 10.44 8.63
CA LEU A 55 3.01 10.61 7.83
C LEU A 55 1.78 9.91 8.45
N ALA A 56 1.93 9.23 9.59
CA ALA A 56 0.80 8.62 10.28
C ALA A 56 -0.26 9.69 10.63
N GLY A 57 -1.49 9.46 10.19
CA GLY A 57 -2.60 10.38 10.38
C GLY A 57 -2.79 11.41 9.27
N GLU A 58 -1.92 11.48 8.28
CA GLU A 58 -2.15 12.32 7.10
C GLU A 58 -3.25 11.75 6.21
N THR A 59 -3.95 12.65 5.50
CA THR A 59 -4.95 12.25 4.50
C THR A 59 -4.25 12.00 3.18
N VAL A 60 -4.60 10.90 2.51
CA VAL A 60 -4.01 10.47 1.25
C VAL A 60 -5.06 10.10 0.23
N GLU A 61 -4.70 10.27 -1.04
CA GLU A 61 -5.36 9.67 -2.19
C GLU A 61 -4.44 8.58 -2.75
N VAL A 62 -4.96 7.35 -2.83
CA VAL A 62 -4.24 6.17 -3.34
C VAL A 62 -4.90 5.70 -4.63
N SER A 63 -4.14 5.71 -5.72
CA SER A 63 -4.56 5.06 -6.98
C SER A 63 -3.86 3.71 -7.11
N PHE A 64 -4.64 2.66 -7.31
CA PHE A 64 -4.17 1.28 -7.23
C PHE A 64 -4.93 0.35 -8.17
N ASP A 65 -4.34 -0.82 -8.39
CA ASP A 65 -4.97 -1.95 -9.06
C ASP A 65 -5.10 -3.13 -8.09
N LEU A 66 -6.15 -3.92 -8.26
CA LEU A 66 -6.32 -5.19 -7.54
C LEU A 66 -5.77 -6.32 -8.40
N GLU A 67 -4.75 -6.98 -7.89
CA GLU A 67 -4.16 -8.15 -8.52
C GLU A 67 -4.38 -9.35 -7.61
N SER A 68 -4.71 -10.51 -8.17
CA SER A 68 -4.79 -11.75 -7.40
C SER A 68 -3.80 -12.76 -7.97
N ARG A 69 -3.05 -13.38 -7.07
CA ARG A 69 -2.09 -14.45 -7.39
C ARG A 69 -2.45 -15.70 -6.63
N GLU A 70 -2.37 -16.82 -7.33
CA GLU A 70 -2.54 -18.14 -6.76
C GLU A 70 -1.17 -18.70 -6.34
N ASN A 71 -1.11 -19.30 -5.16
CA ASN A 71 0.06 -20.02 -4.67
C ASN A 71 -0.38 -21.24 -3.85
N ASN A 72 -0.16 -22.43 -4.40
CA ASN A 72 -0.46 -23.72 -3.78
C ASN A 72 -1.94 -23.88 -3.36
N GLY A 73 -2.86 -23.60 -4.29
CA GLY A 73 -4.30 -23.62 -4.14
C GLY A 73 -4.89 -22.43 -3.36
N ARG A 74 -4.06 -21.51 -2.87
CA ARG A 74 -4.50 -20.33 -2.11
C ARG A 74 -4.39 -19.07 -2.94
N TRP A 75 -5.42 -18.24 -2.91
CA TRP A 75 -5.45 -16.96 -3.60
C TRP A 75 -5.11 -15.82 -2.64
N PHE A 76 -4.25 -14.92 -3.10
CA PHE A 76 -3.83 -13.73 -2.39
C PHE A 76 -4.12 -12.53 -3.26
N THR A 77 -4.90 -11.59 -2.73
CA THR A 77 -5.19 -10.33 -3.39
C THR A 77 -4.26 -9.25 -2.85
N ASP A 78 -3.67 -8.47 -3.76
CA ASP A 78 -2.84 -7.32 -3.45
C ASP A 78 -3.48 -6.06 -4.04
N ALA A 79 -3.56 -5.01 -3.23
CA ALA A 79 -3.94 -3.68 -3.67
C ALA A 79 -2.66 -2.90 -3.98
N LYS A 80 -2.20 -3.02 -5.22
CA LYS A 80 -0.91 -2.49 -5.66
C LYS A 80 -1.07 -1.03 -6.07
N ALA A 81 -0.49 -0.14 -5.27
CA ALA A 81 -0.51 1.28 -5.56
C ALA A 81 0.45 1.63 -6.70
N TRP A 82 -0.01 2.43 -7.65
CA TRP A 82 0.82 3.04 -8.69
C TRP A 82 0.90 4.56 -8.55
N LYS A 83 0.07 5.15 -7.68
CA LYS A 83 0.18 6.55 -7.24
C LYS A 83 -0.25 6.65 -5.78
N PHE A 84 0.52 7.39 -5.00
CA PHE A 84 0.25 7.66 -3.59
C PHE A 84 0.49 9.15 -3.34
N LYS A 85 -0.55 9.89 -2.97
CA LYS A 85 -0.48 11.35 -2.81
C LYS A 85 -0.98 11.76 -1.43
N VAL A 86 -0.13 12.42 -0.66
CA VAL A 86 -0.52 13.14 0.56
C VAL A 86 -1.28 14.42 0.17
N LEU A 87 -2.40 14.68 0.83
CA LEU A 87 -3.32 15.78 0.55
C LEU A 87 -3.11 16.98 1.47
#